data_AF-A0A6N7PXI0-F1
#
_entry.id   AF-A0A6N7PXI0-F1
#
_cell.length_a   1.000
_cell.length_b   1.000
_cell.length_c   1.000
_cell.angle_alpha   90.00
_cell.angle_beta   90.00
_cell.angle_gamma   90.00
#
_symmetry.space_group_name_H-M   'P 1'
#
loop_
_entity.id
_entity.type
_entity.pdbx_description
1 polymer ?
#
loop_
_entity_poly.entity_id
_entity_poly.type
_entity_poly.pdbx_seq_one_letter_code
_entity_poly.pdbx_strand_id
1 'polypeptide(L)'
;MIHERIPFVRPVFRGARFEGHALPVEVLGELVAYRDLVVELARHLFLTSTPGRARVPRGFFESFQIAITGIGEGSTIPEVDRIRPPRDQTPPVLPETPDYFDEARDLVELVIACASRREPVPPAFPFTLMPRLQRMGRSLRPDESIELRAPGKPSGPRLDRTIRRRLMLQEETSIEDDFDVIGEIVGGHKDRRLLFVRLDDGHEIEITREPGDVQKLLTFSGRRVRVVGEGLFNREERLERVLRVEDLDVVGVEHADAEDPPAERPSPIDDQIDDLRALPPDWYEQGTPALDPEGLERLRRFLHKVVEGVAVPRPYLYPTPEGGARAEWSLGGWDVSATFDLRAGLAELHAAELAGEGMAEEQLSLGEPDAAVYMRRFLQRFIALGGSAR
;
A
#
# COMPACT_ATOMS: atom_id res chain seq x y z
N MET A 1 32.30 34.61 -10.88
CA MET A 1 32.11 33.80 -12.11
C MET A 1 30.64 33.42 -12.18
N ILE A 2 29.92 33.88 -13.21
CA ILE A 2 28.49 33.62 -13.36
C ILE A 2 28.35 32.27 -14.05
N HIS A 3 27.86 31.26 -13.33
CA HIS A 3 27.46 30.00 -13.93
C HIS A 3 26.11 30.22 -14.62
N GLU A 4 25.96 29.73 -15.84
CA GLU A 4 24.68 29.78 -16.53
C GLU A 4 23.72 28.78 -15.87
N ARG A 5 22.50 29.24 -15.56
CA ARG A 5 21.43 28.42 -14.97
C ARG A 5 20.40 28.14 -16.05
N ILE A 6 20.14 26.87 -16.29
CA ILE A 6 19.18 26.42 -17.28
C ILE A 6 18.12 25.58 -16.57
N PRO A 7 16.82 25.95 -16.64
CA PRO A 7 15.76 25.13 -16.08
C PRO A 7 15.85 23.69 -16.59
N PHE A 8 15.86 22.71 -15.69
CA PHE A 8 16.06 21.31 -16.07
C PHE A 8 14.85 20.43 -15.76
N VAL A 9 14.35 20.48 -14.53
CA VAL A 9 13.12 19.79 -14.10
C VAL A 9 12.46 20.58 -12.97
N ARG A 10 11.14 20.47 -12.86
CA ARG A 10 10.35 20.96 -11.72
C ARG A 10 9.60 19.78 -11.12
N PRO A 11 10.20 19.06 -10.15
CA PRO A 11 9.52 17.98 -9.44
C PRO A 11 8.41 18.56 -8.58
N VAL A 12 7.25 17.91 -8.53
CA VAL A 12 6.12 18.31 -7.71
C VAL A 12 5.78 17.17 -6.79
N PHE A 13 6.08 17.34 -5.51
CA PHE A 13 5.77 16.39 -4.46
C PHE A 13 4.34 16.60 -3.95
N ARG A 14 3.63 15.50 -3.71
CA ARG A 14 2.24 15.50 -3.22
C ARG A 14 2.05 14.40 -2.20
N GLY A 15 1.17 14.63 -1.22
CA GLY A 15 0.88 13.76 -0.08
C GLY A 15 0.84 14.58 1.22
N ALA A 16 0.34 14.00 2.32
CA ALA A 16 0.02 14.75 3.54
C ALA A 16 1.21 15.52 4.13
N ARG A 17 2.44 14.97 4.03
CA ARG A 17 3.66 15.60 4.58
C ARG A 17 4.14 16.83 3.82
N PHE A 18 3.62 16.99 2.62
CA PHE A 18 3.96 18.08 1.72
C PHE A 18 2.98 19.26 1.87
N GLU A 19 1.89 19.06 2.62
CA GLU A 19 0.95 20.12 2.97
C GLU A 19 1.59 21.18 3.87
N GLY A 20 1.04 22.38 3.86
CA GLY A 20 1.58 23.50 4.68
C GLY A 20 2.96 24.00 4.23
N HIS A 21 3.35 23.77 2.97
CA HIS A 21 4.60 24.25 2.40
C HIS A 21 5.86 23.62 3.03
N ALA A 22 5.77 22.35 3.45
CA ALA A 22 6.91 21.59 3.97
C ALA A 22 7.50 20.65 2.91
N LEU A 23 8.84 20.65 2.78
CA LEU A 23 9.56 19.66 1.97
C LEU A 23 10.48 18.85 2.90
N PRO A 24 10.11 17.60 3.27
CA PRO A 24 10.94 16.77 4.14
C PRO A 24 12.33 16.54 3.54
N VAL A 25 13.39 16.64 4.34
CA VAL A 25 14.78 16.51 3.85
C VAL A 25 15.03 15.13 3.22
N GLU A 26 14.33 14.09 3.66
CA GLU A 26 14.45 12.74 3.09
C GLU A 26 14.18 12.70 1.58
N VAL A 27 13.31 13.58 1.07
CA VAL A 27 12.93 13.59 -0.36
C VAL A 27 14.02 14.16 -1.26
N LEU A 28 15.06 14.77 -0.69
CA LEU A 28 16.27 15.12 -1.45
C LEU A 28 16.96 13.87 -2.00
N GLY A 29 16.79 12.72 -1.35
CA GLY A 29 17.25 11.42 -1.87
C GLY A 29 16.65 11.09 -3.23
N GLU A 30 15.42 11.55 -3.52
CA GLU A 30 14.77 11.36 -4.81
C GLU A 30 15.45 12.15 -5.92
N LEU A 31 15.93 13.37 -5.62
CA LEU A 31 16.68 14.19 -6.57
C LEU A 31 18.07 13.62 -6.85
N VAL A 32 18.70 13.00 -5.85
CA VAL A 32 19.97 12.28 -6.02
C VAL A 32 19.77 11.06 -6.92
N ALA A 33 18.74 10.25 -6.66
CA ALA A 33 18.41 9.09 -7.50
C ALA A 33 18.11 9.50 -8.94
N TYR A 34 17.33 10.57 -9.13
CA TYR A 34 17.02 11.13 -10.44
C TYR A 34 18.26 11.60 -11.19
N ARG A 35 19.15 12.37 -10.53
CA ARG A 35 20.42 12.81 -11.12
C ARG A 35 21.26 11.63 -11.59
N ASP A 36 21.45 10.64 -10.72
CA ASP A 36 22.30 9.48 -11.02
C ASP A 36 21.74 8.65 -12.19
N LEU A 37 20.41 8.55 -12.31
CA LEU A 37 19.75 7.92 -13.45
C LEU A 37 19.97 8.71 -14.74
N VAL A 38 19.72 10.02 -14.73
CA VAL A 38 19.89 10.90 -15.91
C VAL A 38 21.33 10.84 -16.42
N VAL A 39 22.31 10.86 -15.51
CA VAL A 39 23.74 10.82 -15.88
C VAL A 39 24.12 9.51 -16.57
N GLU A 40 23.70 8.37 -16.03
CA GLU A 40 23.99 7.07 -16.66
C GLU A 40 23.20 6.85 -17.96
N LEU A 41 21.98 7.37 -18.04
CA LEU A 41 21.18 7.30 -19.26
C LEU A 41 21.76 8.19 -20.36
N ALA A 42 22.22 9.40 -20.02
CA ALA A 42 22.94 10.27 -20.96
C ALA A 42 24.23 9.62 -21.46
N ARG A 43 24.97 8.92 -20.59
CA ARG A 43 26.13 8.09 -20.98
C ARG A 43 25.72 7.00 -21.96
N HIS A 44 24.62 6.29 -21.70
CA HIS A 44 24.12 5.25 -22.59
C HIS A 44 23.76 5.83 -23.97
N LEU A 45 22.97 6.90 -24.01
CA LEU A 45 22.57 7.58 -25.25
C LEU A 45 23.78 8.09 -26.05
N PHE A 46 24.80 8.64 -25.38
CA PHE A 46 26.05 9.07 -26.01
C PHE A 46 26.78 7.90 -26.69
N LEU A 47 26.95 6.77 -25.99
CA LEU A 47 27.66 5.61 -26.51
C LEU A 47 26.89 4.93 -27.65
N THR A 48 25.56 4.91 -27.57
CA THR A 48 24.70 4.33 -28.61
C THR A 48 24.66 5.19 -29.88
N SER A 49 24.66 6.53 -29.74
CA SER A 49 24.64 7.47 -30.86
C SER A 49 26.01 7.75 -31.49
N THR A 50 27.12 7.33 -30.84
CA THR A 50 28.49 7.49 -31.36
C THR A 50 29.19 6.14 -31.57
N PRO A 51 28.83 5.38 -32.62
CA PRO A 51 29.49 4.11 -32.92
C PRO A 51 30.99 4.29 -33.10
N GLY A 52 31.81 3.58 -32.32
CA GLY A 52 33.27 3.65 -32.35
C GLY A 52 33.92 4.33 -31.14
N ARG A 53 33.14 4.96 -30.25
CA ARG A 53 33.65 5.38 -28.93
C ARG A 53 33.26 4.38 -27.84
N ALA A 54 34.27 3.86 -27.15
CA ALA A 54 34.07 2.94 -26.02
C ALA A 54 33.88 3.66 -24.66
N ARG A 55 34.15 4.97 -24.60
CA ARG A 55 34.11 5.77 -23.38
C ARG A 55 33.56 7.17 -23.66
N VAL A 56 32.89 7.76 -22.67
CA VAL A 56 32.48 9.17 -22.68
C VAL A 56 33.70 10.09 -22.55
N PRO A 57 33.60 11.36 -22.98
CA PRO A 57 34.66 12.35 -22.80
C PRO A 57 35.07 12.53 -21.34
N ARG A 58 36.32 12.97 -21.10
CA ARG A 58 36.76 13.36 -19.77
C ARG A 58 35.92 14.54 -19.28
N GLY A 59 35.45 14.48 -18.04
CA GLY A 59 34.58 15.52 -17.47
C GLY A 59 33.09 15.36 -17.79
N PHE A 60 32.68 14.28 -18.47
CA PHE A 60 31.27 14.09 -18.87
C PHE A 60 30.32 14.05 -17.66
N PHE A 61 30.65 13.26 -16.64
CA PHE A 61 29.83 13.14 -15.43
C PHE A 61 29.83 14.45 -14.64
N GLU A 62 30.97 15.13 -14.56
CA GLU A 62 31.18 16.38 -13.85
C GLU A 62 30.52 17.59 -14.55
N SER A 63 30.26 17.47 -15.85
CA SER A 63 29.56 18.47 -16.67
C SER A 63 28.06 18.55 -16.39
N PHE A 64 27.51 17.57 -15.65
CA PHE A 64 26.13 17.57 -15.22
C PHE A 64 26.02 17.84 -13.72
N GLN A 65 25.64 19.06 -13.41
CA GLN A 65 25.35 19.52 -12.06
C GLN A 65 23.95 20.10 -12.04
N ILE A 66 23.15 19.66 -11.08
CA ILE A 66 21.83 20.23 -10.80
C ILE A 66 21.84 20.82 -9.40
N ALA A 67 21.13 21.92 -9.22
CA ALA A 67 20.98 22.57 -7.93
C ALA A 67 19.52 22.98 -7.74
N ILE A 68 19.04 22.91 -6.49
CA ILE A 68 17.80 23.57 -6.10
C ILE A 68 18.11 25.07 -6.06
N THR A 69 17.52 25.83 -6.97
CA THR A 69 17.73 27.29 -7.10
C THR A 69 16.62 28.11 -6.48
N GLY A 70 15.49 27.48 -6.16
CA GLY A 70 14.34 28.09 -5.52
C GLY A 70 13.39 27.03 -4.99
N ILE A 71 12.46 27.48 -4.14
CA ILE A 71 11.32 26.71 -3.66
C ILE A 71 10.11 27.60 -3.92
N GLY A 72 9.20 27.20 -4.81
CA GLY A 72 8.06 28.03 -5.22
C GLY A 72 7.02 28.22 -4.12
N GLU A 73 6.13 29.21 -4.25
CA GLU A 73 4.94 29.37 -3.38
C GLU A 73 4.09 28.10 -3.44
N GLY A 74 3.99 27.38 -2.32
CA GLY A 74 3.54 25.98 -2.36
C GLY A 74 4.52 24.99 -1.71
N SER A 75 5.82 25.29 -1.69
CA SER A 75 7.00 24.51 -1.18
C SER A 75 7.00 22.99 -1.28
N THR A 76 6.28 22.43 -2.25
CA THR A 76 6.46 21.05 -2.68
C THR A 76 7.04 20.96 -4.08
N ILE A 77 7.46 22.11 -4.64
CA ILE A 77 7.97 22.25 -6.01
C ILE A 77 9.37 22.88 -5.96
N PRO A 78 10.44 22.09 -5.76
CA PRO A 78 11.79 22.60 -5.89
C PRO A 78 12.08 23.01 -7.34
N GLU A 79 12.69 24.18 -7.50
CA GLU A 79 13.21 24.61 -8.79
C GLU A 79 14.59 24.00 -9.02
N VAL A 80 14.67 22.99 -9.89
CA VAL A 80 15.93 22.30 -10.18
C VAL A 80 16.49 22.80 -11.51
N ASP A 81 17.57 23.56 -11.42
CA ASP A 81 18.29 24.08 -12.59
C ASP A 81 19.59 23.33 -12.80
N ARG A 82 19.94 23.13 -14.06
CA ARG A 82 21.26 22.67 -14.46
C ARG A 82 22.24 23.84 -14.41
N ILE A 83 23.39 23.61 -13.80
CA ILE A 83 24.49 24.57 -13.68
C ILE A 83 25.53 24.26 -14.75
N ARG A 84 25.71 25.16 -15.73
CA ARG A 84 26.79 25.03 -16.73
C ARG A 84 28.00 25.86 -16.30
N PRO A 85 29.21 25.28 -16.30
CA PRO A 85 30.44 26.05 -16.06
C PRO A 85 30.66 27.08 -17.18
N PRO A 86 31.36 28.20 -16.90
CA PRO A 86 31.71 29.18 -17.92
C PRO A 86 32.46 28.54 -19.10
N ARG A 87 32.22 29.04 -20.32
CA ARG A 87 32.77 28.50 -21.59
C ARG A 87 34.30 28.30 -21.58
N ASP A 88 35.04 29.10 -20.81
CA ASP A 88 36.50 29.01 -20.71
C ASP A 88 37.01 27.84 -19.84
N GLN A 89 36.13 27.19 -19.07
CA GLN A 89 36.44 26.03 -18.22
C GLN A 89 35.79 24.73 -18.73
N THR A 90 35.02 24.81 -19.82
CA THR A 90 34.47 23.63 -20.47
C THR A 90 35.59 22.92 -21.23
N PRO A 91 35.84 21.62 -20.99
CA PRO A 91 36.76 20.87 -21.82
C PRO A 91 36.34 21.00 -23.30
N PRO A 92 37.28 21.25 -24.24
CA PRO A 92 37.00 21.58 -25.65
C PRO A 92 36.39 20.43 -26.48
N VAL A 93 35.78 19.44 -25.83
CA VAL A 93 35.43 18.12 -26.40
C VAL A 93 33.92 17.85 -26.41
N LEU A 94 33.10 18.73 -25.83
CA LEU A 94 31.64 18.63 -25.97
C LEU A 94 31.21 19.59 -27.10
N PRO A 95 30.88 19.07 -28.30
CA PRO A 95 30.33 19.90 -29.37
C PRO A 95 28.98 20.47 -28.93
N GLU A 96 28.39 21.35 -29.75
CA GLU A 96 26.93 21.61 -29.75
C GLU A 96 26.15 20.36 -30.17
N THR A 97 26.41 19.24 -29.51
CA THR A 97 25.66 17.99 -29.65
C THR A 97 24.27 18.16 -29.05
N PRO A 98 23.29 17.33 -29.47
CA PRO A 98 22.06 17.16 -28.72
C PRO A 98 22.39 17.00 -27.24
N ASP A 99 21.67 17.71 -26.38
CA ASP A 99 21.95 17.66 -24.96
C ASP A 99 21.47 16.30 -24.43
N TYR A 100 22.36 15.31 -24.43
CA TYR A 100 22.05 13.93 -23.99
C TYR A 100 21.46 13.87 -22.58
N PHE A 101 21.67 14.90 -21.75
CA PHE A 101 21.03 15.00 -20.44
C PHE A 101 19.56 15.42 -20.54
N ASP A 102 19.21 16.29 -21.49
CA ASP A 102 17.82 16.64 -21.79
C ASP A 102 17.08 15.45 -22.42
N GLU A 103 17.73 14.74 -23.36
CA GLU A 103 17.18 13.50 -23.91
C GLU A 103 17.00 12.42 -22.84
N ALA A 104 17.98 12.29 -21.93
CA ALA A 104 17.87 11.38 -20.81
C ALA A 104 16.70 11.77 -19.88
N ARG A 105 16.53 13.06 -19.55
CA ARG A 105 15.35 13.53 -18.80
C ARG A 105 14.07 13.11 -19.50
N ASP A 106 13.95 13.41 -20.79
CA ASP A 106 12.72 13.18 -21.55
C ASP A 106 12.42 11.67 -21.66
N LEU A 107 13.45 10.84 -21.75
CA LEU A 107 13.31 9.38 -21.76
C LEU A 107 12.91 8.83 -20.38
N VAL A 108 13.43 9.38 -19.27
CA VAL A 108 12.97 9.04 -17.91
C VAL A 108 11.48 9.37 -17.75
N GLU A 109 11.07 10.57 -18.19
CA GLU A 109 9.66 10.97 -18.19
C GLU A 109 8.81 10.01 -19.03
N LEU A 110 9.28 9.64 -20.23
CA LEU A 110 8.56 8.73 -21.12
C LEU A 110 8.37 7.34 -20.50
N VAL A 111 9.39 6.78 -19.85
CA VAL A 111 9.31 5.47 -19.19
C VAL A 111 8.25 5.48 -18.08
N ILE A 112 8.24 6.53 -17.24
CA ILE A 112 7.23 6.66 -16.17
C ILE A 112 5.83 6.86 -16.77
N ALA A 113 5.71 7.62 -17.86
CA ALA A 113 4.45 7.80 -18.58
C ALA A 113 3.93 6.47 -19.16
N CYS A 114 4.78 5.67 -19.80
CA CYS A 114 4.41 4.35 -20.31
C CYS A 114 3.94 3.43 -19.18
N ALA A 115 4.64 3.37 -18.06
CA ALA A 115 4.22 2.59 -16.89
C ALA A 115 2.88 3.07 -16.28
N SER A 116 2.60 4.37 -16.35
CA SER A 116 1.30 4.93 -15.94
C SER A 116 0.16 4.44 -16.83
N ARG A 117 0.41 4.29 -18.13
CA ARG A 117 -0.55 3.87 -19.16
C ARG A 117 -0.62 2.36 -19.38
N ARG A 118 0.20 1.59 -18.65
CA ARG A 118 0.37 0.13 -18.86
C ARG A 118 0.91 -0.21 -20.26
N GLU A 119 1.75 0.67 -20.79
CA GLU A 119 2.47 0.47 -22.04
C GLU A 119 3.86 -0.13 -21.77
N PRO A 120 4.45 -0.87 -22.73
CA PRO A 120 5.80 -1.40 -22.59
C PRO A 120 6.83 -0.27 -22.42
N VAL A 121 7.91 -0.55 -21.69
CA VAL A 121 9.05 0.37 -21.56
C VAL A 121 9.58 0.71 -22.96
N PRO A 122 9.83 2.01 -23.27
CA PRO A 122 10.36 2.44 -24.55
C PRO A 122 11.63 1.67 -24.94
N PRO A 123 11.78 1.18 -26.19
CA PRO A 123 12.98 0.45 -26.62
C PRO A 123 14.29 1.23 -26.48
N ALA A 124 14.22 2.56 -26.43
CA ALA A 124 15.36 3.44 -26.19
C ALA A 124 15.88 3.40 -24.75
N PHE A 125 15.09 2.91 -23.78
CA PHE A 125 15.51 2.77 -22.39
C PHE A 125 16.21 1.42 -22.18
N PRO A 126 17.48 1.42 -21.73
CA PRO A 126 18.18 0.17 -21.45
C PRO A 126 17.67 -0.48 -20.15
N PHE A 127 17.19 -1.71 -20.25
CA PHE A 127 16.74 -2.48 -19.07
C PHE A 127 17.81 -2.61 -17.98
N THR A 128 19.10 -2.56 -18.31
CA THR A 128 20.20 -2.57 -17.33
C THR A 128 20.21 -1.36 -16.39
N LEU A 129 19.49 -0.28 -16.73
CA LEU A 129 19.32 0.91 -15.88
C LEU A 129 17.99 0.88 -15.09
N MET A 130 17.16 -0.15 -15.25
CA MET A 130 15.90 -0.30 -14.51
C MET A 130 16.11 -0.32 -12.98
N PRO A 131 17.14 -0.99 -12.41
CA PRO A 131 17.38 -0.96 -10.97
C PRO A 131 17.74 0.43 -10.45
N ARG A 132 18.25 1.33 -11.30
CA ARG A 132 18.51 2.74 -10.95
C ARG A 132 17.22 3.55 -10.96
N LEU A 133 16.34 3.34 -11.95
CA LEU A 133 15.01 3.93 -11.97
C LEU A 133 14.20 3.51 -10.73
N GLN A 134 14.30 2.25 -10.32
CA GLN A 134 13.66 1.74 -9.10
C GLN A 134 14.21 2.35 -7.79
N ARG A 135 15.34 3.08 -7.81
CA ARG A 135 15.75 3.86 -6.62
C ARG A 135 14.89 5.09 -6.41
N MET A 136 14.26 5.60 -7.47
CA MET A 136 13.29 6.67 -7.38
C MET A 136 11.98 6.16 -6.78
N GLY A 137 11.34 7.00 -5.98
CA GLY A 137 10.13 6.71 -5.22
C GLY A 137 10.35 5.84 -3.98
N ARG A 138 11.58 5.67 -3.48
CA ARG A 138 11.86 4.84 -2.29
C ARG A 138 11.47 5.54 -1.00
N SER A 139 11.60 6.87 -0.95
CA SER A 139 11.25 7.65 0.23
C SER A 139 9.76 8.02 0.27
N LEU A 140 8.99 7.67 -0.77
CA LEU A 140 7.57 8.02 -0.88
C LEU A 140 6.72 7.05 -0.06
N ARG A 141 5.85 7.61 0.78
CA ARG A 141 4.79 6.89 1.52
C ARG A 141 3.64 6.48 0.59
N PRO A 142 2.70 5.60 1.04
CA PRO A 142 1.63 5.08 0.19
C PRO A 142 0.74 6.14 -0.49
N ASP A 143 0.53 7.28 0.17
CA ASP A 143 -0.25 8.43 -0.30
C ASP A 143 0.60 9.49 -1.04
N GLU A 144 1.91 9.25 -1.17
CA GLU A 144 2.85 10.20 -1.73
C GLU A 144 3.17 9.94 -3.20
N SER A 145 3.44 11.02 -3.93
CA SER A 145 3.87 10.93 -5.31
C SER A 145 4.79 12.08 -5.70
N ILE A 146 5.64 11.83 -6.71
CA ILE A 146 6.48 12.83 -7.36
C ILE A 146 6.06 12.95 -8.82
N GLU A 147 5.66 14.14 -9.24
CA GLU A 147 5.38 14.48 -10.63
C GLU A 147 6.58 15.20 -11.24
N LEU A 148 7.15 14.70 -12.34
CA LEU A 148 8.32 15.30 -12.99
C LEU A 148 7.89 16.20 -14.13
N ARG A 149 8.05 17.52 -14.01
CA ARG A 149 7.71 18.46 -15.09
C ARG A 149 8.97 18.92 -15.82
N ALA A 150 9.07 18.62 -17.11
CA ALA A 150 10.08 19.19 -17.98
C ALA A 150 9.94 20.73 -18.08
N PRO A 151 11.00 21.45 -18.48
CA PRO A 151 10.96 22.89 -18.67
C PRO A 151 9.87 23.29 -19.66
N GLY A 152 9.04 24.27 -19.27
CA GLY A 152 7.94 24.76 -20.11
C GLY A 152 6.70 23.86 -20.20
N LYS A 153 6.70 22.67 -19.56
CA LYS A 153 5.51 21.81 -19.49
C LYS A 153 4.69 22.09 -18.22
N PRO A 154 3.36 22.26 -18.32
CA PRO A 154 2.50 22.52 -17.15
C PRO A 154 2.29 21.28 -16.28
N SER A 155 2.45 20.08 -16.84
CA SER A 155 2.31 18.80 -16.18
C SER A 155 3.32 17.79 -16.72
N GLY A 156 3.50 16.70 -15.97
CA GLY A 156 4.34 15.58 -16.41
C GLY A 156 3.95 14.25 -15.78
N PRO A 157 4.72 13.19 -16.05
CA PRO A 157 4.46 11.87 -15.51
C PRO A 157 4.62 11.85 -13.99
N ARG A 158 3.74 11.07 -13.34
CA ARG A 158 3.74 10.89 -11.90
C ARG A 158 4.36 9.54 -11.56
N LEU A 159 5.20 9.51 -10.54
CA LEU A 159 5.71 8.29 -9.94
C LEU A 159 5.13 8.20 -8.53
N ASP A 160 4.39 7.12 -8.29
CA ASP A 160 3.85 6.71 -6.99
C ASP A 160 4.23 5.24 -6.73
N ARG A 161 3.82 4.70 -5.59
CA ARG A 161 4.11 3.30 -5.21
C ARG A 161 3.54 2.29 -6.22
N THR A 162 2.39 2.58 -6.83
CA THR A 162 1.75 1.70 -7.81
C THR A 162 2.54 1.65 -9.12
N ILE A 163 2.94 2.82 -9.64
CA ILE A 163 3.72 2.94 -10.87
C ILE A 163 5.12 2.36 -10.68
N ARG A 164 5.71 2.57 -9.49
CA ARG A 164 6.96 1.91 -9.09
C ARG A 164 6.83 0.38 -9.14
N ARG A 165 5.77 -0.20 -8.55
CA ARG A 165 5.53 -1.66 -8.60
C ARG A 165 5.44 -2.17 -10.04
N ARG A 166 4.73 -1.45 -10.91
CA ARG A 166 4.64 -1.80 -12.34
C ARG A 166 5.98 -1.77 -13.06
N LEU A 167 6.84 -0.81 -12.75
CA LEU A 167 8.20 -0.74 -13.30
C LEU A 167 9.08 -1.90 -12.80
N MET A 168 8.81 -2.46 -11.61
CA MET A 168 9.49 -3.65 -11.10
C MET A 168 9.05 -4.93 -11.84
N LEU A 169 7.75 -5.07 -12.10
CA LEU A 169 7.17 -6.21 -12.83
C LEU A 169 7.64 -6.33 -14.30
N GLN A 170 8.31 -5.31 -14.85
CA GLN A 170 8.86 -5.34 -16.21
C GLN A 170 10.23 -6.04 -16.31
N GLU A 171 10.91 -6.30 -15.18
CA GLU A 171 12.28 -6.83 -15.15
C GLU A 171 12.35 -8.36 -15.00
N GLU A 172 11.42 -8.95 -14.24
CA GLU A 172 11.42 -10.37 -13.91
C GLU A 172 10.30 -11.11 -14.65
N THR A 173 10.64 -12.25 -15.26
CA THR A 173 9.66 -13.07 -15.99
C THR A 173 8.64 -13.69 -15.03
N SER A 174 9.02 -13.82 -13.76
CA SER A 174 8.08 -14.09 -12.70
C SER A 174 8.60 -13.62 -11.33
N ILE A 175 7.72 -13.02 -10.53
CA ILE A 175 8.01 -12.49 -9.19
C ILE A 175 7.29 -13.34 -8.14
N GLU A 176 7.98 -13.65 -7.06
CA GLU A 176 7.40 -14.22 -5.84
C GLU A 176 6.68 -13.10 -5.08
N ASP A 177 5.37 -13.19 -4.95
CA ASP A 177 4.54 -12.22 -4.24
C ASP A 177 3.40 -12.94 -3.52
N ASP A 178 2.77 -12.26 -2.58
CA ASP A 178 1.61 -12.78 -1.87
C ASP A 178 0.38 -12.71 -2.78
N PHE A 179 -0.43 -13.76 -2.76
CA PHE A 179 -1.68 -13.86 -3.49
C PHE A 179 -2.83 -14.24 -2.58
N ASP A 180 -4.03 -13.74 -2.91
CA ASP A 180 -5.30 -14.12 -2.30
C ASP A 180 -6.32 -14.29 -3.43
N VAL A 181 -6.66 -15.54 -3.73
CA VAL A 181 -7.50 -15.90 -4.88
C VAL A 181 -8.62 -16.85 -4.47
N ILE A 182 -9.77 -16.72 -5.13
CA ILE A 182 -10.89 -17.65 -4.95
C ILE A 182 -11.02 -18.50 -6.21
N GLY A 183 -11.13 -19.82 -6.04
CA GLY A 183 -11.33 -20.77 -7.12
C GLY A 183 -12.15 -21.99 -6.69
N GLU A 184 -12.49 -22.89 -7.60
CA GLU A 184 -13.23 -24.12 -7.36
C GLU A 184 -12.28 -25.32 -7.26
N ILE A 185 -12.46 -26.20 -6.27
CA ILE A 185 -11.70 -27.46 -6.23
C ILE A 185 -12.22 -28.38 -7.33
N VAL A 186 -11.37 -28.67 -8.32
CA VAL A 186 -11.74 -29.53 -9.46
C VAL A 186 -11.21 -30.95 -9.33
N GLY A 187 -10.24 -31.18 -8.46
CA GLY A 187 -9.72 -32.51 -8.17
C GLY A 187 -8.33 -32.48 -7.51
N GLY A 188 -7.63 -33.60 -7.55
CA GLY A 188 -6.31 -33.74 -6.96
C GLY A 188 -5.81 -35.18 -6.92
N HIS A 189 -4.54 -35.36 -6.60
CA HIS A 189 -3.88 -36.65 -6.48
C HIS A 189 -3.24 -36.79 -5.11
N LYS A 190 -3.85 -37.59 -4.24
CA LYS A 190 -3.32 -37.89 -2.89
C LYS A 190 -1.88 -38.43 -2.92
N ASP A 191 -1.58 -39.32 -3.87
CA ASP A 191 -0.27 -39.98 -3.97
C ASP A 191 0.83 -39.01 -4.45
N ARG A 192 0.43 -37.96 -5.18
CA ARG A 192 1.32 -36.90 -5.66
C ARG A 192 1.27 -35.63 -4.81
N ARG A 193 0.46 -35.60 -3.75
CA ARG A 193 0.28 -34.44 -2.85
C ARG A 193 -0.25 -33.19 -3.56
N LEU A 194 -1.01 -33.37 -4.64
CA LEU A 194 -1.49 -32.27 -5.47
C LEU A 194 -3.00 -32.06 -5.31
N LEU A 195 -3.40 -30.80 -5.24
CA LEU A 195 -4.77 -30.33 -5.34
C LEU A 195 -4.87 -29.36 -6.52
N PHE A 196 -5.91 -29.52 -7.33
CA PHE A 196 -6.19 -28.67 -8.48
C PHE A 196 -7.34 -27.72 -8.15
N VAL A 197 -7.09 -26.42 -8.28
CA VAL A 197 -8.07 -25.36 -8.03
C VAL A 197 -8.23 -24.53 -9.29
N ARG A 198 -9.45 -24.42 -9.81
CA ARG A 198 -9.77 -23.60 -10.98
C ARG A 198 -10.22 -22.21 -10.54
N LEU A 199 -9.46 -21.19 -10.89
CA LEU A 199 -9.76 -19.80 -10.60
C LEU A 199 -10.95 -19.29 -11.44
N ASP A 200 -11.52 -18.15 -11.04
CA ASP A 200 -12.67 -17.53 -11.72
C ASP A 200 -12.38 -17.12 -13.17
N ASP A 201 -11.11 -16.92 -13.53
CA ASP A 201 -10.65 -16.63 -14.89
C ASP A 201 -10.52 -17.90 -15.77
N GLY A 202 -10.85 -19.07 -15.21
CA GLY A 202 -10.81 -20.38 -15.86
C GLY A 202 -9.45 -21.08 -15.80
N HIS A 203 -8.41 -20.44 -15.25
CA HIS A 203 -7.09 -21.03 -15.09
C HIS A 203 -7.04 -22.03 -13.94
N GLU A 204 -6.28 -23.11 -14.07
CA GLU A 204 -6.09 -24.11 -13.01
C GLU A 204 -4.73 -23.92 -12.35
N ILE A 205 -4.72 -23.77 -11.03
CA ILE A 205 -3.50 -23.73 -10.22
C ILE A 205 -3.29 -25.05 -9.50
N GLU A 206 -2.03 -25.46 -9.41
CA GLU A 206 -1.61 -26.66 -8.68
C GLU A 206 -1.12 -26.28 -7.28
N ILE A 207 -1.72 -26.88 -6.26
CA ILE A 207 -1.40 -26.65 -4.85
C ILE A 207 -0.82 -27.91 -4.24
N THR A 208 0.34 -27.79 -3.59
CA THR A 208 0.97 -28.92 -2.88
C THR A 208 0.60 -28.90 -1.41
N ARG A 209 0.05 -30.00 -0.88
CA ARG A 209 -0.35 -30.15 0.54
C ARG A 209 -0.06 -31.56 1.06
N GLU A 210 -0.07 -31.75 2.38
CA GLU A 210 0.12 -33.09 2.95
C GLU A 210 -1.03 -34.05 2.54
N PRO A 211 -0.74 -35.36 2.35
CA PRO A 211 -1.74 -36.32 1.85
C PRO A 211 -3.05 -36.35 2.64
N GLY A 212 -2.98 -36.13 3.96
CA GLY A 212 -4.15 -36.08 4.85
C GLY A 212 -5.06 -34.88 4.56
N ASP A 213 -4.48 -33.72 4.24
CA ASP A 213 -5.23 -32.50 3.93
C ASP A 213 -5.81 -32.57 2.52
N VAL A 214 -5.06 -33.10 1.55
CA VAL A 214 -5.57 -33.35 0.19
C VAL A 214 -6.79 -34.29 0.26
N GLN A 215 -6.76 -35.35 1.07
CA GLN A 215 -7.89 -36.26 1.22
C GLN A 215 -9.12 -35.59 1.82
N LYS A 216 -8.94 -34.70 2.82
CA LYS A 216 -10.03 -33.91 3.40
C LYS A 216 -10.60 -32.92 2.38
N LEU A 217 -9.75 -32.18 1.68
CA LEU A 217 -10.14 -31.15 0.72
C LEU A 217 -10.83 -31.71 -0.53
N LEU A 218 -10.45 -32.91 -0.98
CA LEU A 218 -11.13 -33.61 -2.08
C LEU A 218 -12.60 -33.95 -1.75
N THR A 219 -12.96 -34.09 -0.47
CA THR A 219 -14.36 -34.26 -0.03
C THR A 219 -15.22 -33.03 -0.34
N PHE A 220 -14.58 -31.88 -0.58
CA PHE A 220 -15.22 -30.62 -0.96
C PHE A 220 -15.06 -30.30 -2.46
N SER A 221 -14.79 -31.30 -3.31
CA SER A 221 -14.76 -31.11 -4.77
C SER A 221 -16.03 -30.44 -5.28
N GLY A 222 -15.89 -29.45 -6.17
CA GLY A 222 -16.98 -28.63 -6.68
C GLY A 222 -17.38 -27.46 -5.78
N ARG A 223 -16.72 -27.28 -4.62
CA ARG A 223 -16.88 -26.08 -3.77
C ARG A 223 -15.80 -25.05 -4.07
N ARG A 224 -16.13 -23.79 -3.80
CA ARG A 224 -15.18 -22.69 -3.89
C ARG A 224 -14.27 -22.67 -2.68
N VAL A 225 -13.01 -22.33 -2.89
CA VAL A 225 -11.97 -22.17 -1.88
C VAL A 225 -11.28 -20.83 -2.06
N ARG A 226 -10.97 -20.17 -0.95
CA ARG A 226 -10.01 -19.05 -0.89
C ARG A 226 -8.63 -19.65 -0.64
N VAL A 227 -7.65 -19.23 -1.40
CA VAL A 227 -6.26 -19.68 -1.29
C VAL A 227 -5.40 -18.45 -1.10
N VAL A 228 -4.67 -18.42 0.01
CA VAL A 228 -3.71 -17.36 0.34
C VAL A 228 -2.31 -17.95 0.46
N GLY A 229 -1.33 -17.27 -0.09
CA GLY A 229 0.07 -17.60 0.14
C GLY A 229 1.01 -16.95 -0.86
N GLU A 230 2.20 -17.52 -1.01
CA GLU A 230 3.26 -16.99 -1.89
C GLU A 230 3.22 -17.70 -3.24
N GLY A 231 3.25 -16.93 -4.31
CA GLY A 231 3.13 -17.42 -5.67
C GLY A 231 4.01 -16.68 -6.66
N LEU A 232 4.39 -17.37 -7.72
CA LEU A 232 5.04 -16.77 -8.89
C LEU A 232 4.00 -16.18 -9.81
N PHE A 233 4.12 -14.89 -10.08
CA PHE A 233 3.27 -14.15 -11.00
C PHE A 233 3.97 -13.92 -12.32
N ASN A 234 3.27 -14.07 -13.44
CA ASN A 234 3.80 -13.75 -14.77
C ASN A 234 3.66 -12.25 -15.11
N ARG A 235 4.09 -11.87 -16.32
CA ARG A 235 4.07 -10.48 -16.82
C ARG A 235 2.67 -9.86 -16.91
N GLU A 236 1.63 -10.69 -16.95
CA GLU A 236 0.23 -10.27 -16.98
C GLU A 236 -0.40 -10.18 -15.58
N GLU A 237 0.41 -10.20 -14.51
CA GLU A 237 -0.01 -10.23 -13.10
C GLU A 237 -0.88 -11.46 -12.78
N ARG A 238 -0.73 -12.55 -13.54
CA ARG A 238 -1.45 -13.80 -13.28
C ARG A 238 -0.59 -14.75 -12.48
N LEU A 239 -1.20 -15.41 -11.51
CA LEU A 239 -0.58 -16.46 -10.72
C LEU A 239 -0.24 -17.65 -11.63
N GLU A 240 1.04 -17.79 -11.96
CA GLU A 240 1.56 -18.86 -12.82
C GLU A 240 1.80 -20.13 -12.01
N ARG A 241 2.31 -19.99 -10.78
CA ARG A 241 2.62 -21.13 -9.92
C ARG A 241 2.52 -20.78 -8.45
N VAL A 242 1.92 -21.66 -7.67
CA VAL A 242 1.89 -21.54 -6.20
C VAL A 242 3.21 -22.08 -5.64
N LEU A 243 3.94 -21.26 -4.87
CA LEU A 243 5.16 -21.67 -4.19
C LEU A 243 4.85 -22.19 -2.80
N ARG A 244 4.02 -21.44 -2.07
CA ARG A 244 3.60 -21.76 -0.71
C ARG A 244 2.15 -21.38 -0.53
N VAL A 245 1.41 -22.21 0.19
CA VAL A 245 0.06 -21.83 0.64
C VAL A 245 0.11 -21.65 2.14
N GLU A 246 -0.19 -20.43 2.57
CA GLU A 246 -0.31 -20.07 3.97
C GLU A 246 -1.68 -20.49 4.48
N ASP A 247 -2.73 -20.17 3.73
CA ASP A 247 -4.10 -20.43 4.10
C ASP A 247 -4.94 -20.99 2.94
N LEU A 248 -5.85 -21.92 3.24
CA LEU A 248 -6.75 -22.51 2.26
C LEU A 248 -8.08 -22.85 2.93
N ASP A 249 -9.09 -22.04 2.62
CA ASP A 249 -10.41 -22.09 3.24
C ASP A 249 -11.48 -22.47 2.22
N VAL A 250 -12.40 -23.35 2.60
CA VAL A 250 -13.58 -23.64 1.77
C VAL A 250 -14.64 -22.55 1.99
N VAL A 251 -14.92 -21.77 0.94
CA VAL A 251 -15.90 -20.69 0.96
C VAL A 251 -17.29 -21.26 1.18
N GLY A 252 -17.95 -20.80 2.25
CA GLY A 252 -19.34 -21.17 2.57
C GLY A 252 -19.50 -22.43 3.42
N VAL A 253 -18.43 -22.92 4.04
CA VAL A 253 -18.51 -24.02 5.00
C VAL A 253 -18.29 -23.48 6.41
N GLU A 254 -19.40 -23.27 7.12
CA GLU A 254 -19.39 -23.10 8.57
C GLU A 254 -19.05 -24.47 9.18
N HIS A 255 -17.76 -24.74 9.38
CA HIS A 255 -17.36 -25.83 10.26
C HIS A 255 -16.86 -25.26 11.57
N ALA A 256 -17.72 -25.45 12.56
CA ALA A 256 -17.35 -25.60 13.95
C ALA A 256 -16.28 -26.70 14.10
N ASP A 257 -15.47 -26.53 15.15
CA ASP A 257 -14.57 -27.50 15.77
C ASP A 257 -13.08 -27.45 15.35
N ALA A 258 -12.33 -26.72 16.19
CA ALA A 258 -10.95 -26.94 16.68
C ALA A 258 -9.77 -26.87 15.68
N GLU A 259 -8.63 -26.21 15.93
CA GLU A 259 -8.02 -25.55 17.10
C GLU A 259 -6.91 -24.62 16.51
N ASP A 260 -6.79 -23.40 17.05
CA ASP A 260 -5.95 -22.24 16.66
C ASP A 260 -6.35 -21.40 15.40
N PRO A 261 -6.70 -20.10 15.57
CA PRO A 261 -7.32 -19.27 14.52
C PRO A 261 -6.32 -18.40 13.73
N PRO A 262 -6.60 -18.06 12.44
CA PRO A 262 -6.00 -16.89 11.80
C PRO A 262 -6.75 -15.62 12.21
N ALA A 263 -5.99 -14.62 12.63
CA ALA A 263 -6.42 -13.39 13.31
C ALA A 263 -7.12 -12.34 12.42
N GLU A 264 -8.15 -12.70 11.65
CA GLU A 264 -8.90 -11.73 10.83
C GLU A 264 -10.40 -11.63 11.15
N ARG A 265 -10.92 -12.40 12.11
CA ARG A 265 -12.29 -12.23 12.61
C ARG A 265 -12.28 -12.10 14.14
N PRO A 266 -12.96 -11.09 14.72
CA PRO A 266 -13.11 -11.02 16.16
C PRO A 266 -13.79 -12.28 16.70
N SER A 267 -13.29 -12.80 17.80
CA SER A 267 -13.91 -13.88 18.57
C SER A 267 -15.37 -13.52 18.91
N PRO A 268 -16.24 -14.49 19.23
CA PRO A 268 -17.56 -14.22 19.79
C PRO A 268 -17.52 -13.15 20.90
N ILE A 269 -18.55 -12.29 20.95
CA ILE A 269 -18.63 -11.19 21.94
C ILE A 269 -18.52 -11.75 23.36
N ASP A 270 -19.09 -12.93 23.61
CA ASP A 270 -19.07 -13.57 24.91
C ASP A 270 -17.64 -13.95 25.32
N ASP A 271 -16.86 -14.56 24.42
CA ASP A 271 -15.46 -14.93 24.67
C ASP A 271 -14.60 -13.70 24.95
N GLN A 272 -14.73 -12.66 24.13
CA GLN A 272 -13.99 -11.40 24.34
C GLN A 272 -14.36 -10.72 25.67
N ILE A 273 -15.63 -10.78 26.09
CA ILE A 273 -16.07 -10.23 27.39
C ILE A 273 -15.53 -11.07 28.55
N ASP A 274 -15.43 -12.39 28.38
CA ASP A 274 -14.87 -13.29 29.37
C ASP A 274 -13.34 -13.08 29.52
N ASP A 275 -12.63 -12.85 28.42
CA ASP A 275 -11.21 -12.46 28.42
C ASP A 275 -11.00 -11.13 29.16
N LEU A 276 -11.82 -10.12 28.88
CA LEU A 276 -11.79 -8.85 29.60
C LEU A 276 -12.07 -9.04 31.10
N ARG A 277 -13.03 -9.89 31.46
CA ARG A 277 -13.34 -10.19 32.86
C ARG A 277 -12.18 -10.89 33.58
N ALA A 278 -11.40 -11.70 32.88
CA ALA A 278 -10.28 -12.45 33.44
C ALA A 278 -9.04 -11.57 33.72
N LEU A 279 -9.01 -10.33 33.26
CA LEU A 279 -7.87 -9.42 33.47
C LEU A 279 -7.67 -9.11 34.96
N PRO A 280 -6.46 -9.34 35.50
CA PRO A 280 -6.15 -8.98 36.88
C PRO A 280 -6.06 -7.45 37.04
N PRO A 281 -6.16 -6.93 38.27
CA PRO A 281 -5.68 -5.59 38.58
C PRO A 281 -4.23 -5.40 38.12
N ASP A 282 -3.84 -4.16 37.81
CA ASP A 282 -2.48 -3.81 37.35
C ASP A 282 -2.05 -4.49 36.03
N TRP A 283 -2.99 -4.90 35.17
CA TRP A 283 -2.70 -5.59 33.91
C TRP A 283 -1.92 -4.72 32.89
N TYR A 284 -2.01 -3.39 32.98
CA TYR A 284 -1.32 -2.45 32.10
C TYR A 284 -0.17 -1.74 32.83
N GLU A 285 -0.51 -0.98 33.88
CA GLU A 285 0.46 -0.32 34.77
C GLU A 285 0.01 -0.45 36.22
N GLN A 286 0.92 -0.15 37.15
CA GLN A 286 0.61 -0.15 38.57
C GLN A 286 -0.46 0.91 38.89
N GLY A 287 -1.61 0.48 39.38
CA GLY A 287 -2.78 1.31 39.65
C GLY A 287 -3.93 1.13 38.64
N THR A 288 -3.77 0.34 37.57
CA THR A 288 -4.86 0.06 36.63
C THR A 288 -5.96 -0.77 37.32
N PRO A 289 -7.21 -0.25 37.40
CA PRO A 289 -8.30 -0.95 38.07
C PRO A 289 -8.75 -2.17 37.26
N ALA A 290 -9.26 -3.18 37.97
CA ALA A 290 -10.03 -4.26 37.34
C ALA A 290 -11.34 -3.69 36.74
N LEU A 291 -11.80 -4.32 35.67
CA LEU A 291 -13.01 -3.92 34.95
C LEU A 291 -14.27 -4.22 35.78
N ASP A 292 -15.27 -3.33 35.70
CA ASP A 292 -16.53 -3.47 36.44
C ASP A 292 -17.36 -4.67 35.93
N PRO A 293 -17.60 -5.74 36.74
CA PRO A 293 -18.29 -6.94 36.27
C PRO A 293 -19.73 -6.68 35.84
N GLU A 294 -20.45 -5.78 36.52
CA GLU A 294 -21.82 -5.40 36.15
C GLU A 294 -21.84 -4.58 34.85
N GLY A 295 -20.86 -3.69 34.67
CA GLY A 295 -20.62 -2.94 33.45
C GLY A 295 -20.34 -3.84 32.26
N LEU A 296 -19.49 -4.87 32.41
CA LEU A 296 -19.24 -5.86 31.37
C LEU A 296 -20.50 -6.66 30.99
N GLU A 297 -21.36 -6.98 31.96
CA GLU A 297 -22.67 -7.60 31.69
C GLU A 297 -23.62 -6.68 30.93
N ARG A 298 -23.64 -5.38 31.28
CA ARG A 298 -24.40 -4.37 30.51
C ARG A 298 -23.86 -4.27 29.08
N LEU A 299 -22.54 -4.20 28.92
CA LEU A 299 -21.88 -4.11 27.62
C LEU A 299 -22.17 -5.34 26.74
N ARG A 300 -22.05 -6.55 27.28
CA ARG A 300 -22.34 -7.80 26.54
C ARG A 300 -23.75 -7.79 25.95
N ARG A 301 -24.75 -7.52 26.78
CA ARG A 301 -26.16 -7.44 26.34
C ARG A 301 -26.39 -6.32 25.33
N PHE A 302 -25.72 -5.18 25.53
CA PHE A 302 -25.82 -4.06 24.62
C PHE A 302 -25.22 -4.38 23.24
N LEU A 303 -24.01 -4.94 23.19
CA LEU A 303 -23.36 -5.31 21.92
C LEU A 303 -24.12 -6.40 21.16
N HIS A 304 -24.65 -7.42 21.85
CA HIS A 304 -25.54 -8.41 21.23
C HIS A 304 -26.75 -7.74 20.56
N LYS A 305 -27.41 -6.81 21.26
CA LYS A 305 -28.50 -6.02 20.66
C LYS A 305 -28.03 -5.15 19.50
N VAL A 306 -26.80 -4.64 19.47
CA VAL A 306 -26.30 -3.84 18.35
C VAL A 306 -26.13 -4.70 17.09
N VAL A 307 -25.57 -5.90 17.24
CA VAL A 307 -25.27 -6.83 16.11
C VAL A 307 -26.45 -7.72 15.70
N GLU A 308 -27.50 -7.81 16.52
CA GLU A 308 -28.66 -8.67 16.26
C GLU A 308 -29.51 -8.19 15.06
N GLY A 309 -29.68 -9.06 14.06
CA GLY A 309 -30.69 -8.91 13.00
C GLY A 309 -30.33 -8.00 11.81
N VAL A 310 -29.10 -7.49 11.73
CA VAL A 310 -28.62 -6.70 10.57
C VAL A 310 -27.13 -6.99 10.29
N ALA A 311 -26.65 -6.74 9.07
CA ALA A 311 -25.26 -6.90 8.62
C ALA A 311 -24.29 -5.88 9.26
N VAL A 312 -24.21 -5.83 10.60
CA VAL A 312 -23.17 -5.12 11.34
C VAL A 312 -22.13 -6.15 11.79
N PRO A 313 -20.84 -5.99 11.43
CA PRO A 313 -19.82 -6.93 11.86
C PRO A 313 -19.60 -6.85 13.38
N ARG A 314 -19.09 -7.94 13.95
CA ARG A 314 -18.67 -7.97 15.35
C ARG A 314 -17.48 -7.01 15.56
N PRO A 315 -17.37 -6.34 16.71
CA PRO A 315 -16.19 -5.57 17.04
C PRO A 315 -15.05 -6.44 17.58
N TYR A 316 -13.84 -5.91 17.51
CA TYR A 316 -12.77 -6.24 18.45
C TYR A 316 -12.98 -5.47 19.75
N LEU A 317 -12.83 -6.12 20.90
CA LEU A 317 -12.97 -5.54 22.22
C LEU A 317 -11.63 -5.49 22.94
N TYR A 318 -11.31 -4.32 23.47
CA TYR A 318 -10.07 -4.06 24.21
C TYR A 318 -10.36 -3.42 25.57
N PRO A 319 -9.57 -3.72 26.61
CA PRO A 319 -9.64 -2.99 27.86
C PRO A 319 -9.05 -1.58 27.70
N THR A 320 -9.51 -0.60 28.48
CA THR A 320 -8.86 0.72 28.57
C THR A 320 -8.15 0.90 29.92
N PRO A 321 -7.04 1.66 29.99
CA PRO A 321 -6.32 1.92 31.24
C PRO A 321 -7.19 2.58 32.33
N GLU A 322 -8.24 3.29 31.95
CA GLU A 322 -9.18 3.99 32.85
C GLU A 322 -10.21 3.03 33.51
N GLY A 323 -10.19 1.74 33.15
CA GLY A 323 -11.16 0.75 33.62
C GLY A 323 -12.44 0.68 32.78
N GLY A 324 -12.36 1.14 31.53
CA GLY A 324 -13.40 1.02 30.51
C GLY A 324 -13.13 -0.10 29.51
N ALA A 325 -13.96 -0.17 28.47
CA ALA A 325 -13.74 -1.06 27.33
C ALA A 325 -13.86 -0.28 26.03
N ARG A 326 -13.13 -0.67 25.00
CA ARG A 326 -13.21 -0.09 23.65
C ARG A 326 -13.62 -1.16 22.66
N ALA A 327 -14.61 -0.86 21.83
CA ALA A 327 -14.98 -1.68 20.69
C ALA A 327 -14.52 -1.01 19.40
N GLU A 328 -13.91 -1.77 18.49
CA GLU A 328 -13.37 -1.25 17.22
C GLU A 328 -13.91 -2.05 16.03
N TRP A 329 -14.24 -1.35 14.95
CA TRP A 329 -14.70 -1.88 13.68
C TRP A 329 -13.95 -1.22 12.52
N SER A 330 -13.46 -2.03 11.59
CA SER A 330 -12.96 -1.53 10.30
C SER A 330 -14.09 -1.61 9.25
N LEU A 331 -14.69 -0.47 8.92
CA LEU A 331 -15.90 -0.40 8.09
C LEU A 331 -15.63 0.41 6.81
N GLY A 332 -15.33 -0.26 5.70
CA GLY A 332 -15.42 0.35 4.37
C GLY A 332 -14.57 1.62 4.17
N GLY A 333 -13.33 1.63 4.69
CA GLY A 333 -12.45 2.80 4.65
C GLY A 333 -12.59 3.74 5.84
N TRP A 334 -13.40 3.39 6.84
CA TRP A 334 -13.52 4.11 8.11
C TRP A 334 -13.02 3.25 9.26
N ASP A 335 -12.29 3.88 10.18
CA ASP A 335 -12.02 3.34 11.50
C ASP A 335 -13.11 3.85 12.45
N VAL A 336 -13.88 2.92 12.99
CA VAL A 336 -15.00 3.24 13.89
C VAL A 336 -14.74 2.60 15.23
N SER A 337 -14.81 3.40 16.29
CA SER A 337 -14.61 2.93 17.65
C SER A 337 -15.69 3.44 18.59
N ALA A 338 -15.96 2.66 19.64
CA ALA A 338 -16.84 3.02 20.74
C ALA A 338 -16.11 2.80 22.05
N THR A 339 -15.88 3.86 22.81
CA THR A 339 -15.26 3.81 24.14
C THR A 339 -16.36 3.80 25.19
N PHE A 340 -16.35 2.81 26.08
CA PHE A 340 -17.37 2.57 27.08
C PHE A 340 -16.85 2.85 28.48
N ASP A 341 -17.48 3.79 29.18
CA ASP A 341 -17.38 3.88 30.63
C ASP A 341 -18.31 2.82 31.24
N LEU A 342 -17.70 1.74 31.73
CA LEU A 342 -18.42 0.61 32.29
C LEU A 342 -19.20 0.98 33.56
N ARG A 343 -18.74 1.96 34.34
CA ARG A 343 -19.39 2.37 35.59
C ARG A 343 -20.53 3.34 35.35
N ALA A 344 -20.28 4.37 34.52
CA ALA A 344 -21.29 5.37 34.19
C ALA A 344 -22.35 4.85 33.20
N GLY A 345 -22.03 3.81 32.43
CA GLY A 345 -22.90 3.30 31.37
C GLY A 345 -23.03 4.27 30.21
N LEU A 346 -21.94 4.98 29.90
CA LEU A 346 -21.86 5.91 28.77
C LEU A 346 -20.96 5.31 27.68
N ALA A 347 -21.27 5.60 26.42
CA ALA A 347 -20.42 5.30 25.28
C ALA A 347 -20.11 6.58 24.50
N GLU A 348 -18.86 6.72 24.09
CA GLU A 348 -18.38 7.73 23.16
C GLU A 348 -18.07 7.03 21.84
N LEU A 349 -18.79 7.39 20.78
CA LEU A 349 -18.62 6.87 19.44
C LEU A 349 -17.73 7.82 18.65
N HIS A 350 -16.71 7.26 18.02
CA HIS A 350 -15.82 7.99 17.11
C HIS A 350 -15.75 7.25 15.78
N ALA A 351 -15.85 7.97 14.69
CA ALA A 351 -15.57 7.45 13.35
C ALA A 351 -14.60 8.40 12.65
N ALA A 352 -13.52 7.85 12.10
CA ALA A 352 -12.52 8.58 11.33
C ALA A 352 -12.32 7.92 9.96
N GLU A 353 -12.31 8.73 8.91
CA GLU A 353 -12.06 8.27 7.55
C GLU A 353 -10.56 7.97 7.36
N LEU A 354 -10.22 6.77 6.88
CA LEU A 354 -8.82 6.34 6.73
C LEU A 354 -8.07 7.08 5.61
N ALA A 355 -8.81 7.64 4.65
CA ALA A 355 -8.26 8.29 3.45
C ALA A 355 -8.69 9.77 3.31
N GLY A 356 -9.34 10.34 4.33
CA GLY A 356 -9.89 11.70 4.29
C GLY A 356 -9.92 12.36 5.66
N GLU A 357 -10.55 13.53 5.74
CA GLU A 357 -10.69 14.31 6.98
C GLU A 357 -12.06 14.11 7.65
N GLY A 358 -12.86 13.15 7.15
CA GLY A 358 -14.16 12.85 7.70
C GLY A 358 -14.06 12.37 9.15
N MET A 359 -14.71 13.09 10.06
CA MET A 359 -14.82 12.69 11.46
C MET A 359 -16.26 12.82 11.95
N ALA A 360 -16.68 11.88 12.79
CA ALA A 360 -17.95 11.95 13.50
C ALA A 360 -17.75 11.50 14.95
N GLU A 361 -18.29 12.30 15.87
CA GLU A 361 -18.26 12.02 17.30
C GLU A 361 -19.66 12.14 17.88
N GLU A 362 -20.10 11.12 18.58
CA GLU A 362 -21.43 11.08 19.20
C GLU A 362 -21.35 10.42 20.57
N GLN A 363 -22.24 10.77 21.50
CA GLN A 363 -22.28 10.18 22.83
C GLN A 363 -23.65 9.54 23.07
N LEU A 364 -23.68 8.39 23.74
CA LEU A 364 -24.91 7.70 24.09
C LEU A 364 -24.86 7.11 25.50
N SER A 365 -26.03 6.99 26.12
CA SER A 365 -26.20 6.27 27.38
C SER A 365 -26.73 4.87 27.12
N LEU A 366 -26.03 3.83 27.59
CA LEU A 366 -26.40 2.42 27.39
C LEU A 366 -27.75 2.07 28.04
N GLY A 367 -28.21 2.90 28.98
CA GLY A 367 -29.48 2.73 29.68
C GLY A 367 -30.70 3.21 28.88
N GLU A 368 -30.51 3.95 27.79
CA GLU A 368 -31.64 4.44 26.99
C GLU A 368 -32.27 3.31 26.16
N PRO A 369 -33.62 3.24 26.06
CA PRO A 369 -34.31 2.15 25.36
C PRO A 369 -33.88 1.94 23.91
N ASP A 370 -33.55 3.04 23.21
CA ASP A 370 -33.21 3.06 21.79
C ASP A 370 -31.70 3.16 21.52
N ALA A 371 -30.85 3.12 22.55
CA ALA A 371 -29.40 3.30 22.43
C ALA A 371 -28.75 2.30 21.46
N ALA A 372 -29.18 1.04 21.49
CA ALA A 372 -28.65 0.01 20.58
C ALA A 372 -29.08 0.26 19.12
N VAL A 373 -30.31 0.75 18.90
CA VAL A 373 -30.81 1.12 17.57
C VAL A 373 -30.06 2.34 17.05
N TYR A 374 -29.79 3.31 17.91
CA TYR A 374 -29.03 4.51 17.59
C TYR A 374 -27.61 4.16 17.15
N MET A 375 -26.88 3.39 17.96
CA MET A 375 -25.52 2.94 17.63
C MET A 375 -25.50 2.10 16.35
N ARG A 376 -26.49 1.23 16.14
CA ARG A 376 -26.60 0.46 14.90
C ARG A 376 -26.74 1.37 13.68
N ARG A 377 -27.57 2.41 13.76
CA ARG A 377 -27.71 3.41 12.67
C ARG A 377 -26.41 4.17 12.44
N PHE A 378 -25.71 4.54 13.50
CA PHE A 378 -24.39 5.16 13.42
C PHE A 378 -23.42 4.27 12.62
N LEU A 379 -23.27 3.00 13.00
CA LEU A 379 -22.40 2.03 12.31
C LEU A 379 -22.82 1.81 10.84
N GLN A 380 -24.13 1.73 10.58
CA GLN A 380 -24.67 1.54 9.23
C GLN A 380 -24.36 2.68 8.26
N ARG A 381 -24.23 3.92 8.75
CA ARG A 381 -23.81 5.06 7.91
C ARG A 381 -22.48 4.76 7.23
N PHE A 382 -21.54 4.19 7.97
CA PHE A 382 -20.18 3.91 7.48
C PHE A 382 -20.10 2.61 6.67
N ILE A 383 -20.93 1.61 7.01
CA ILE A 383 -21.08 0.40 6.19
C ILE A 383 -21.62 0.76 4.79
N ALA A 384 -22.61 1.65 4.70
CA ALA A 384 -23.20 2.05 3.42
C ALA A 384 -22.26 2.89 2.54
N LEU A 385 -21.41 3.73 3.15
CA LEU A 385 -20.42 4.55 2.44
C LEU A 385 -19.33 3.69 1.77
N GLY A 386 -18.94 2.58 2.40
CA GLY A 386 -18.03 1.58 1.81
C GLY A 386 -18.64 0.79 0.64
N GLY A 387 -19.97 0.79 0.48
CA GLY A 387 -20.69 0.08 -0.58
C GLY A 387 -20.99 0.90 -1.83
N SER A 388 -20.82 2.22 -1.80
CA SER A 388 -21.17 3.12 -2.91
C SER A 388 -20.02 3.39 -3.91
N ALA A 389 -18.88 2.71 -3.75
CA ALA A 389 -17.79 2.69 -4.72
C ALA A 389 -17.75 1.32 -5.42
N ARG A 390 -18.72 1.04 -6.28
CA ARG A 390 -18.62 0.01 -7.33
C ARG A 390 -19.23 0.52 -8.62
#